data_AF-A0A814UDX2-F1
#
_entry.id   AF-A0A814UDX2-F1
#
_cell.length_a   1.000
_cell.length_b   1.000
_cell.length_c   1.000
_cell.angle_alpha   90.00
_cell.angle_beta   90.00
_cell.angle_gamma   90.00
#
_symmetry.space_group_name_H-M   'P 1'
#
loop_
_entity.id
_entity.type
_entity.pdbx_description
1 polymer ?
#
loop_
_entity_poly.entity_id
_entity_poly.type
_entity_poly.pdbx_seq_one_letter_code
_entity_poly.pdbx_strand_id
1 'polypeptide(L)'
;MNLVNSLKGLFFYLFLTVAALFTLIFAFTPAASLIFIHRQFHFRICSFIVGHFLLVITCLLEDFLNIRVVITGDELTKPNVRSIILLNHRTRLDWMYIWMLQSRFKLLDQLKIALKSGIKRIPIIGWGCYHNGFLFLHRQWEKDQDEMKKTIEYYKSSQTPVSLLIFPEGTNLHNKTKLKSNTYASKQTTFNRPYEYCLHPHTTGFTYLLKTMRSNDIIDTVDDITIGYEGEISVTELDLLKGHFPKIIHFHIKRYDVNELPEEDEQVSEWLKKCWDEKENRLEEFYTTYQFDLPSKRFRNHRTEANVQVERRLALLLLIIFIIFWSYCFVAYTSTLTTFWINHKQVDAEGAHYLCNALKLNKTLTDLSIYHNRIEVQGAQCLSDGLQHNKTLATLCLEHNQTRNR
;
A
#
# COMPACT_ATOMS: atom_id res chain seq x y z
N MET A 1 2.92 2.34 -28.74
CA MET A 1 2.58 2.75 -27.36
C MET A 1 1.26 3.50 -27.40
N ASN A 2 0.22 3.04 -26.70
CA ASN A 2 -1.07 3.73 -26.71
C ASN A 2 -0.95 4.94 -25.77
N LEU A 3 -0.78 6.14 -26.34
CA LEU A 3 -0.62 7.40 -25.60
C LEU A 3 -1.72 7.58 -24.55
N VAL A 4 -2.96 7.18 -24.86
CA VAL A 4 -4.10 7.25 -23.92
C VAL A 4 -3.84 6.39 -22.68
N ASN A 5 -3.34 5.16 -22.85
CA ASN A 5 -3.07 4.28 -21.72
C ASN A 5 -1.90 4.79 -20.87
N SER A 6 -0.85 5.34 -21.50
CA SER A 6 0.26 5.94 -20.75
C SER A 6 -0.20 7.16 -19.95
N LEU A 7 -1.09 7.99 -20.51
CA LEU A 7 -1.71 9.11 -19.78
C LEU A 7 -2.58 8.62 -18.61
N LYS A 8 -3.35 7.54 -18.78
CA LYS A 8 -4.08 6.90 -17.68
C LYS A 8 -3.13 6.42 -16.59
N GLY A 9 -2.02 5.79 -16.96
CA GLY A 9 -0.98 5.33 -16.04
C GLY A 9 -0.37 6.48 -15.23
N LEU A 10 -0.01 7.57 -15.92
CA LEU A 10 0.50 8.78 -15.28
C LEU A 10 -0.53 9.40 -14.32
N PHE A 11 -1.79 9.53 -14.76
CA PHE A 11 -2.87 10.04 -13.91
C PHE A 11 -3.07 9.18 -12.66
N PHE A 12 -3.09 7.84 -12.82
CA PHE A 12 -3.21 6.91 -11.70
C PHE A 12 -2.13 7.16 -10.63
N TYR A 13 -0.87 7.31 -11.05
CA TYR A 13 0.23 7.60 -10.12
C TYR A 13 0.11 8.98 -9.47
N LEU A 14 -0.13 10.04 -10.25
CA LEU A 14 -0.26 11.39 -9.71
C LEU A 14 -1.41 11.49 -8.70
N PHE A 15 -2.56 10.92 -9.05
CA PHE A 15 -3.71 10.85 -8.15
C PHE A 15 -3.37 10.09 -6.87
N LEU A 16 -2.75 8.91 -6.98
CA LEU A 16 -2.37 8.10 -5.83
C LEU A 16 -1.41 8.85 -4.90
N THR A 17 -0.42 9.55 -5.46
CA THR A 17 0.54 10.35 -4.67
C THR A 17 -0.15 11.50 -3.94
N VAL A 18 -1.01 12.26 -4.62
CA VAL A 18 -1.77 13.35 -4.00
C VAL A 18 -2.71 12.82 -2.91
N ALA A 19 -3.47 11.77 -3.22
CA ALA A 19 -4.37 11.11 -2.27
C ALA A 19 -3.63 10.61 -1.02
N ALA A 20 -2.47 9.97 -1.20
CA ALA A 20 -1.66 9.48 -0.09
C ALA A 20 -1.12 10.63 0.78
N LEU A 21 -0.68 11.74 0.17
CA LEU A 21 -0.24 12.94 0.87
C LEU A 21 -1.35 13.55 1.73
N PHE A 22 -2.53 13.79 1.14
CA PHE A 22 -3.68 14.34 1.87
C PHE A 22 -4.14 13.42 3.01
N THR A 23 -4.19 12.11 2.74
CA THR A 23 -4.57 11.12 3.76
C THR A 23 -3.54 11.10 4.90
N LEU A 24 -2.24 11.18 4.59
CA LEU A 24 -1.20 11.23 5.62
C LEU A 24 -1.34 12.49 6.50
N ILE A 25 -1.41 13.66 5.88
CA ILE A 25 -1.36 14.94 6.58
C ILE A 25 -2.65 15.17 7.38
N PHE A 26 -3.82 14.94 6.76
CA PHE A 26 -5.09 15.37 7.34
C PHE A 26 -5.87 14.25 8.03
N ALA A 27 -5.56 12.97 7.77
CA ALA A 27 -6.22 11.85 8.47
C ALA A 27 -5.27 11.14 9.45
N PHE A 28 -4.06 10.79 9.01
CA PHE A 28 -3.11 10.07 9.87
C PHE A 28 -2.45 10.93 10.94
N THR A 29 -2.05 12.18 10.65
CA THR A 29 -1.41 13.02 11.68
C THR A 29 -2.31 13.22 12.92
N PRO A 30 -3.62 13.53 12.78
CA PRO A 30 -4.52 13.55 13.93
C PRO A 30 -4.67 12.18 14.58
N ALA A 31 -4.82 11.11 13.79
CA ALA A 31 -4.99 9.76 14.31
C ALA A 31 -3.75 9.29 15.10
N ALA A 32 -2.54 9.66 14.68
CA ALA A 32 -1.29 9.28 15.33
C ALA A 32 -1.22 9.77 16.78
N SER A 33 -1.78 10.95 17.08
CA SER A 33 -1.83 11.46 18.47
C SER A 33 -2.63 10.55 19.42
N LEU A 34 -3.61 9.79 18.89
CA LEU A 34 -4.44 8.86 19.67
C LEU A 34 -3.66 7.66 20.20
N ILE A 35 -2.46 7.36 19.66
CA ILE A 35 -1.64 6.25 20.16
C ILE A 35 -1.27 6.43 21.63
N PHE A 36 -1.12 7.67 22.09
CA PHE A 36 -0.77 8.02 23.46
C PHE A 36 -1.98 8.02 24.40
N ILE A 37 -3.20 8.00 23.85
CA ILE A 37 -4.45 8.09 24.61
C ILE A 37 -5.13 6.71 24.68
N HIS A 38 -5.37 6.09 23.52
CA HIS A 38 -6.13 4.84 23.41
C HIS A 38 -5.66 3.98 22.23
N ARG A 39 -4.67 3.12 22.48
CA ARG A 39 -3.97 2.32 21.45
C ARG A 39 -4.90 1.46 20.57
N GLN A 40 -5.94 0.86 21.15
CA GLN A 40 -6.91 0.07 20.37
C GLN A 40 -7.73 0.93 19.41
N PHE A 41 -8.05 2.16 19.82
CA PHE A 41 -8.86 3.06 19.02
C PHE A 41 -8.02 3.66 17.89
N HIS A 42 -6.76 4.02 18.19
CA HIS A 42 -5.76 4.32 17.17
C HIS A 42 -5.68 3.20 16.11
N PHE A 43 -5.55 1.93 16.52
CA PHE A 43 -5.45 0.81 15.56
C PHE A 43 -6.69 0.70 14.67
N ARG A 44 -7.89 0.82 15.25
CA ARG A 44 -9.16 0.76 14.51
C ARG A 44 -9.32 1.91 13.53
N ILE A 45 -9.00 3.14 13.95
CA ILE A 45 -9.06 4.32 13.07
C ILE A 45 -8.05 4.20 11.93
N CYS A 46 -6.79 3.86 12.24
CA CYS A 46 -5.77 3.70 11.20
C CYS A 46 -6.15 2.60 10.21
N SER A 47 -6.70 1.48 10.69
CA SER A 47 -7.22 0.39 9.85
C SER A 47 -8.38 0.85 8.96
N PHE A 48 -9.31 1.64 9.50
CA PHE A 48 -10.41 2.22 8.74
C PHE A 48 -9.93 3.20 7.65
N ILE A 49 -9.02 4.12 8.00
CA ILE A 49 -8.45 5.10 7.05
C ILE A 49 -7.74 4.37 5.91
N VAL A 50 -6.92 3.36 6.22
CA VAL A 50 -6.23 2.57 5.19
C VAL A 50 -7.22 1.77 4.37
N GLY A 51 -8.18 1.08 5.00
CA GLY A 51 -9.20 0.31 4.31
C GLY A 51 -9.96 1.16 3.29
N HIS A 52 -10.35 2.39 3.66
CA HIS A 52 -10.98 3.35 2.75
C HIS A 52 -10.04 3.77 1.62
N PHE A 53 -8.78 4.08 1.92
CA PHE A 53 -7.77 4.43 0.92
C PHE A 53 -7.55 3.30 -0.10
N LEU A 54 -7.41 2.05 0.38
CA LEU A 54 -7.28 0.87 -0.49
C LEU A 54 -8.53 0.67 -1.35
N LEU A 55 -9.73 0.90 -0.79
CA LEU A 55 -10.99 0.81 -1.54
C LEU A 55 -11.03 1.82 -2.69
N VAL A 56 -10.56 3.05 -2.49
CA VAL A 56 -10.43 4.04 -3.58
C VAL A 56 -9.49 3.54 -4.67
N ILE A 57 -8.37 2.91 -4.32
CA ILE A 57 -7.45 2.36 -5.32
C ILE A 57 -8.13 1.26 -6.15
N THR A 58 -8.93 0.40 -5.53
CA THR A 58 -9.71 -0.60 -6.29
C THR A 58 -10.69 0.05 -7.27
N CYS A 59 -11.25 1.22 -6.94
CA CYS A 59 -12.07 2.00 -7.88
C CYS A 59 -11.25 2.43 -9.11
N LEU A 60 -10.03 2.91 -8.90
CA LEU A 60 -9.16 3.33 -10.01
C LEU A 60 -8.69 2.15 -10.85
N LEU A 61 -8.34 1.02 -10.23
CA LEU A 61 -7.93 -0.19 -10.93
C LEU A 61 -9.07 -0.75 -11.80
N GLU A 62 -10.26 -0.91 -11.22
CA GLU A 62 -11.37 -1.58 -11.92
C GLU A 62 -12.15 -0.64 -12.83
N ASP A 63 -12.56 0.54 -12.36
CA ASP A 63 -13.42 1.43 -13.15
C ASP A 63 -12.61 2.34 -14.10
N PHE A 64 -11.43 2.83 -13.71
CA PHE A 64 -10.65 3.77 -14.53
C PHE A 64 -9.64 3.10 -15.46
N LEU A 65 -8.89 2.10 -14.95
CA LEU A 65 -7.97 1.29 -15.75
C LEU A 65 -8.65 0.10 -16.43
N ASN A 66 -9.92 -0.17 -16.13
CA ASN A 66 -10.74 -1.22 -16.74
C ASN A 66 -10.18 -2.64 -16.52
N ILE A 67 -9.65 -2.90 -15.32
CA ILE A 67 -9.17 -4.22 -14.91
C ILE A 67 -10.37 -5.02 -14.41
N ARG A 68 -10.61 -6.19 -15.00
CA ARG A 68 -11.68 -7.10 -14.56
C ARG A 68 -11.13 -8.13 -13.58
N VAL A 69 -12.00 -8.57 -12.67
CA VAL A 69 -11.66 -9.61 -11.69
C VAL A 69 -12.60 -10.79 -11.83
N VAL A 70 -12.03 -11.98 -11.85
CA VAL A 70 -12.76 -13.26 -11.83
C VAL A 70 -12.37 -14.01 -10.56
N ILE A 71 -13.35 -14.53 -9.84
CA ILE A 71 -13.14 -15.21 -8.56
C ILE A 71 -13.76 -16.60 -8.64
N THR A 72 -12.99 -17.60 -8.23
CA THR A 72 -13.37 -19.02 -8.19
C THR A 72 -12.93 -19.63 -6.85
N GLY A 73 -13.40 -20.84 -6.57
CA GLY A 73 -13.07 -21.56 -5.33
C GLY A 73 -13.98 -21.21 -4.15
N ASP A 74 -13.42 -21.28 -2.95
CA ASP A 74 -14.16 -21.12 -1.69
C ASP A 74 -14.56 -19.67 -1.40
N GLU A 75 -15.72 -19.51 -0.76
CA GLU A 75 -16.18 -18.20 -0.29
C GLU A 75 -15.37 -17.76 0.92
N LEU A 76 -14.81 -16.54 0.87
CA LEU A 76 -14.27 -15.90 2.06
C LEU A 76 -15.46 -15.53 2.96
N THR A 77 -15.86 -16.46 3.82
CA THR A 77 -16.95 -16.28 4.81
C THR A 77 -16.76 -15.02 5.65
N LYS A 78 -17.91 -14.46 6.08
CA LYS A 78 -18.23 -13.29 6.93
C LYS A 78 -17.09 -12.34 7.33
N PRO A 79 -17.34 -11.01 7.36
CA PRO A 79 -16.41 -10.05 7.98
C PRO A 79 -15.98 -10.51 9.37
N ASN A 80 -14.74 -10.20 9.77
CA ASN A 80 -14.14 -10.53 11.08
C ASN A 80 -13.51 -11.93 11.21
N VAL A 81 -13.31 -12.66 10.12
CA VAL A 81 -12.48 -13.88 10.14
C VAL A 81 -11.01 -13.48 10.21
N ARG A 82 -10.28 -14.09 11.15
CA ARG A 82 -8.83 -13.90 11.32
C ARG A 82 -8.12 -14.92 10.46
N SER A 83 -7.26 -14.48 9.55
CA SER A 83 -6.64 -15.39 8.59
C SER A 83 -5.17 -15.10 8.29
N ILE A 84 -4.45 -16.13 7.85
CA ILE A 84 -3.21 -15.96 7.07
C ILE A 84 -3.58 -16.19 5.60
N ILE A 85 -3.24 -15.23 4.75
CA ILE A 85 -3.44 -15.32 3.30
C ILE A 85 -2.12 -15.70 2.64
N LEU A 86 -2.13 -16.80 1.89
CA LEU A 86 -0.99 -17.31 1.12
C LEU A 86 -1.21 -17.00 -0.36
N LEU A 87 -0.43 -16.08 -0.92
CA LEU A 87 -0.53 -15.71 -2.34
C LEU A 87 0.75 -16.09 -3.10
N ASN A 88 0.63 -16.62 -4.32
CA ASN A 88 1.80 -16.73 -5.21
C ASN A 88 2.26 -15.34 -5.67
N HIS A 89 3.55 -15.18 -5.91
CA HIS A 89 4.17 -13.88 -6.15
C HIS A 89 4.71 -13.76 -7.58
N ARG A 90 3.80 -13.54 -8.53
CA ARG A 90 4.14 -13.41 -9.96
C ARG A 90 4.61 -12.03 -10.35
N THR A 91 4.05 -10.97 -9.75
CA THR A 91 4.36 -9.58 -10.10
C THR A 91 4.62 -8.73 -8.86
N ARG A 92 5.32 -7.60 -9.04
CA ARG A 92 5.51 -6.62 -7.96
C ARG A 92 4.20 -5.96 -7.49
N LEU A 93 3.10 -6.18 -8.19
CA LEU A 93 1.82 -5.53 -7.97
C LEU A 93 0.78 -6.46 -7.34
N ASP A 94 1.09 -7.75 -7.12
CA ASP A 94 0.15 -8.74 -6.57
C ASP A 94 -0.44 -8.29 -5.22
N TRP A 95 0.39 -7.68 -4.37
CA TRP A 95 -0.02 -7.13 -3.06
C TRP A 95 -1.03 -6.00 -3.16
N MET A 96 -1.08 -5.29 -4.29
CA MET A 96 -2.08 -4.27 -4.60
C MET A 96 -3.31 -4.89 -5.26
N TYR A 97 -3.12 -5.86 -6.17
CA TYR A 97 -4.25 -6.47 -6.87
C TYR A 97 -5.16 -7.31 -5.97
N ILE A 98 -4.63 -7.90 -4.91
CA ILE A 98 -5.44 -8.60 -3.91
C ILE A 98 -6.50 -7.68 -3.24
N TRP A 99 -6.31 -6.36 -3.24
CA TRP A 99 -7.31 -5.43 -2.68
C TRP A 99 -8.64 -5.52 -3.43
N MET A 100 -8.61 -5.77 -4.74
CA MET A 100 -9.83 -5.96 -5.52
C MET A 100 -10.61 -7.19 -5.04
N LEU A 101 -9.92 -8.27 -4.68
CA LEU A 101 -10.52 -9.43 -4.05
C LEU A 101 -11.08 -9.08 -2.66
N GLN A 102 -10.26 -8.52 -1.78
CA GLN A 102 -10.63 -8.22 -0.38
C GLN A 102 -11.78 -7.20 -0.27
N SER A 103 -11.90 -6.26 -1.22
CA SER A 103 -13.00 -5.28 -1.27
C SER A 103 -14.38 -5.93 -1.38
N ARG A 104 -14.48 -7.06 -2.09
CA ARG A 104 -15.73 -7.80 -2.30
C ARG A 104 -16.23 -8.47 -1.01
N PHE A 105 -15.34 -8.69 -0.04
CA PHE A 105 -15.62 -9.34 1.23
C PHE A 105 -15.57 -8.39 2.45
N LYS A 106 -15.38 -7.08 2.24
CA LYS A 106 -15.20 -6.07 3.31
C LYS A 106 -14.05 -6.40 4.27
N LEU A 107 -12.90 -6.80 3.73
CA LEU A 107 -11.72 -7.20 4.51
C LEU A 107 -10.55 -6.22 4.40
N LEU A 108 -10.71 -5.09 3.70
CA LEU A 108 -9.62 -4.15 3.43
C LEU A 108 -9.04 -3.47 4.67
N ASP A 109 -9.87 -3.20 5.68
CA ASP A 109 -9.45 -2.66 6.97
C ASP A 109 -8.71 -3.70 7.82
N GLN A 110 -9.07 -4.98 7.71
CA GLN A 110 -8.46 -6.12 8.40
C GLN A 110 -7.15 -6.58 7.74
N LEU A 111 -6.98 -6.30 6.45
CA LEU A 111 -5.82 -6.71 5.67
C LEU A 111 -4.53 -6.07 6.20
N LYS A 112 -3.57 -6.92 6.58
CA LYS A 112 -2.19 -6.57 6.93
C LYS A 112 -1.25 -7.31 5.98
N ILE A 113 -0.13 -6.71 5.62
CA ILE A 113 0.78 -7.27 4.62
C ILE A 113 2.18 -7.40 5.22
N ALA A 114 2.83 -8.55 5.01
CA ALA A 114 4.24 -8.72 5.31
C ALA A 114 5.10 -8.00 4.24
N LEU A 115 5.91 -7.03 4.68
CA LEU A 115 6.73 -6.18 3.83
C LEU A 115 8.20 -6.26 4.21
N LYS A 116 9.09 -5.89 3.29
CA LYS A 116 10.51 -5.70 3.59
C LYS A 116 10.68 -4.51 4.55
N SER A 117 11.48 -4.68 5.62
CA SER A 117 11.69 -3.66 6.66
C SER A 117 12.23 -2.32 6.15
N GLY A 118 12.95 -2.33 5.01
CA GLY A 118 13.38 -1.12 4.34
C GLY A 118 12.23 -0.19 3.89
N ILE A 119 11.04 -0.75 3.61
CA ILE A 119 9.86 0.02 3.18
C ILE A 119 9.36 0.95 4.29
N LYS A 120 9.58 0.59 5.57
CA LYS A 120 9.22 1.42 6.73
C LYS A 120 9.83 2.83 6.68
N ARG A 121 10.95 3.00 5.97
CA ARG A 121 11.67 4.28 5.86
C ARG A 121 11.16 5.18 4.74
N ILE A 122 10.30 4.67 3.85
CA ILE A 122 9.73 5.45 2.74
C ILE A 122 8.69 6.42 3.33
N PRO A 123 8.85 7.74 3.17
CA PRO A 123 7.87 8.71 3.66
C PRO A 123 6.49 8.44 3.07
N ILE A 124 5.44 8.80 3.81
CA ILE A 124 4.03 8.61 3.41
C ILE A 124 3.61 7.14 3.42
N ILE A 125 4.10 6.36 2.44
CA ILE A 125 3.69 4.96 2.25
C ILE A 125 4.19 4.09 3.41
N GLY A 126 5.48 4.18 3.75
CA GLY A 126 6.08 3.39 4.83
C GLY A 126 5.47 3.71 6.19
N TRP A 127 5.14 4.98 6.44
CA TRP A 127 4.50 5.42 7.68
C TRP A 127 3.04 4.99 7.75
N GLY A 128 2.28 5.09 6.65
CA GLY A 128 0.92 4.56 6.58
C GLY A 128 0.88 3.06 6.88
N CYS A 129 1.78 2.28 6.26
CA CYS A 129 1.94 0.85 6.55
C CYS A 129 2.30 0.58 8.02
N TYR A 130 3.18 1.39 8.62
CA TYR A 130 3.54 1.27 10.03
C TYR A 130 2.37 1.54 10.96
N HIS A 131 1.63 2.64 10.76
CA HIS A 131 0.47 2.97 11.58
C HIS A 131 -0.69 1.97 11.40
N ASN A 132 -0.81 1.36 10.23
CA ASN A 132 -1.77 0.28 9.99
C ASN A 132 -1.39 -1.04 10.67
N GLY A 133 -0.17 -1.15 11.21
CA GLY A 133 0.33 -2.38 11.83
C GLY A 133 0.73 -3.46 10.82
N PHE A 134 1.32 -3.10 9.69
CA PHE A 134 1.92 -4.11 8.79
C PHE A 134 3.14 -4.79 9.43
N LEU A 135 3.40 -6.04 9.03
CA LEU A 135 4.54 -6.82 9.50
C LEU A 135 5.79 -6.49 8.67
N PHE A 136 6.90 -6.06 9.29
CA PHE A 136 8.12 -5.66 8.58
C PHE A 136 9.27 -6.65 8.80
N LEU A 137 9.71 -7.34 7.75
CA LEU A 137 10.73 -8.39 7.83
C LEU A 137 12.08 -7.95 7.27
N HIS A 138 13.15 -8.30 7.98
CA HIS A 138 14.56 -8.03 7.71
C HIS A 138 15.24 -9.09 6.82
N ARG A 139 14.57 -10.22 6.54
CA ARG A 139 15.15 -11.40 5.86
C ARG A 139 16.29 -12.02 6.66
N GLN A 140 16.15 -12.01 7.98
CA GLN A 140 17.11 -12.54 8.95
C GLN A 140 16.31 -13.21 10.06
N TRP A 141 16.39 -14.54 10.15
CA TRP A 141 15.49 -15.33 10.98
C TRP A 141 15.43 -14.87 12.43
N GLU A 142 16.58 -14.64 13.08
CA GLU A 142 16.61 -14.25 14.50
C GLU A 142 15.86 -12.93 14.75
N LYS A 143 16.00 -11.94 13.85
CA LYS A 143 15.30 -10.66 13.97
C LYS A 143 13.83 -10.77 13.60
N ASP A 144 13.54 -11.56 12.57
CA ASP A 144 12.19 -11.72 12.03
C ASP A 144 11.29 -12.49 13.01
N GLN A 145 11.85 -13.46 13.73
CA GLN A 145 11.15 -14.19 14.78
C GLN A 145 10.64 -13.25 15.88
N ASP A 146 11.52 -12.39 16.40
CA ASP A 146 11.17 -11.39 17.42
C ASP A 146 10.13 -10.38 16.92
N GLU A 147 10.27 -9.92 15.68
CA GLU A 147 9.32 -8.96 15.08
C GLU A 147 7.95 -9.59 14.84
N MET A 148 7.89 -10.82 14.36
CA MET A 148 6.65 -11.58 14.19
C MET A 148 5.93 -11.76 15.53
N LYS A 149 6.67 -12.14 16.59
CA LYS A 149 6.11 -12.27 17.95
C LYS A 149 5.50 -10.96 18.45
N LYS A 150 6.27 -9.86 18.41
CA LYS A 150 5.80 -8.52 18.84
C LYS A 150 4.58 -8.05 18.05
N THR A 151 4.56 -8.33 16.75
CA THR A 151 3.45 -7.95 15.87
C THR A 151 2.19 -8.74 16.20
N ILE A 152 2.30 -10.04 16.45
CA ILE A 152 1.18 -10.90 16.86
C ILE A 152 0.63 -10.48 18.23
N GLU A 153 1.51 -10.19 19.20
CA GLU A 153 1.11 -9.64 20.50
C GLU A 153 0.35 -8.31 20.34
N TYR A 154 0.81 -7.46 19.41
CA TYR A 154 0.11 -6.22 19.09
C TYR A 154 -1.28 -6.48 18.48
N TYR A 155 -1.42 -7.41 17.53
CA TYR A 155 -2.71 -7.78 16.95
C TYR A 155 -3.68 -8.29 18.01
N LYS A 156 -3.21 -9.16 18.92
CA LYS A 156 -4.00 -9.63 20.05
C LYS A 156 -4.48 -8.47 20.93
N SER A 157 -3.58 -7.55 21.26
CA SER A 157 -3.90 -6.39 22.11
C SER A 157 -4.90 -5.41 21.48
N SER A 158 -4.99 -5.37 20.15
CA SER A 158 -5.85 -4.44 19.41
C SER A 158 -7.32 -4.86 19.39
N GLN A 159 -7.63 -6.12 19.75
CA GLN A 159 -8.99 -6.70 19.72
C GLN A 159 -9.71 -6.40 18.40
N THR A 160 -8.97 -6.50 17.30
CA THR A 160 -9.46 -6.25 15.95
C THR A 160 -9.02 -7.41 15.06
N PRO A 161 -9.93 -8.02 14.27
CA PRO A 161 -9.57 -9.12 13.38
C PRO A 161 -8.50 -8.69 12.36
N VAL A 162 -7.60 -9.61 12.03
CA VAL A 162 -6.50 -9.38 11.09
C VAL A 162 -6.45 -10.51 10.07
N SER A 163 -6.32 -10.12 8.80
CA SER A 163 -5.96 -11.02 7.70
C SER A 163 -4.55 -10.70 7.25
N LEU A 164 -3.58 -11.55 7.57
CA LEU A 164 -2.17 -11.32 7.28
C LEU A 164 -1.77 -11.95 5.94
N LEU A 165 -1.53 -11.12 4.94
CA LEU A 165 -0.99 -11.53 3.65
C LEU A 165 0.52 -11.78 3.74
N ILE A 166 0.93 -12.98 3.32
CA ILE A 166 2.32 -13.34 3.10
C ILE A 166 2.52 -13.95 1.71
N PHE A 167 3.74 -13.82 1.21
CA PHE A 167 4.22 -14.45 -0.01
C PHE A 167 5.32 -15.46 0.37
N PRO A 168 5.00 -16.74 0.59
CA PRO A 168 5.99 -17.75 0.97
C PRO A 168 7.16 -17.88 -0.01
N GLU A 169 6.99 -17.47 -1.27
CA GLU A 169 8.06 -17.39 -2.27
C GLU A 169 9.19 -16.40 -1.90
N GLY A 170 8.91 -15.40 -1.05
CA GLY A 170 9.89 -14.42 -0.54
C GLY A 170 10.41 -13.40 -1.56
N THR A 171 10.11 -13.56 -2.85
CA THR A 171 10.45 -12.64 -3.94
C THR A 171 9.56 -12.90 -5.16
N ASN A 172 9.54 -11.96 -6.11
CA ASN A 172 8.80 -12.13 -7.37
C ASN A 172 9.40 -13.23 -8.25
N LEU A 173 8.53 -13.90 -9.01
CA LEU A 173 8.88 -14.77 -10.11
C LEU A 173 9.59 -13.99 -11.23
N HIS A 174 10.82 -14.41 -11.53
CA HIS A 174 11.62 -13.91 -12.64
C HIS A 174 12.60 -15.01 -13.05
N ASN A 175 13.08 -15.02 -14.30
CA ASN A 175 13.94 -16.11 -14.80
C ASN A 175 15.13 -16.42 -13.87
N LYS A 176 15.78 -15.37 -13.34
CA LYS A 176 16.89 -15.51 -12.39
C LYS A 176 16.47 -16.07 -11.02
N THR A 177 15.33 -15.66 -10.48
CA THR A 177 14.84 -16.14 -9.17
C THR A 177 14.28 -17.55 -9.28
N LYS A 178 13.60 -17.88 -10.39
CA LYS A 178 13.13 -19.22 -10.75
C LYS A 178 14.28 -20.21 -10.82
N LEU A 179 15.33 -19.91 -11.58
CA LEU A 179 16.50 -20.78 -11.69
C LEU A 179 17.13 -21.07 -10.32
N LYS A 180 17.28 -20.04 -9.48
CA LYS A 180 17.79 -20.19 -8.12
C LYS A 180 16.88 -21.04 -7.23
N SER A 181 15.56 -20.81 -7.32
CA SER A 181 14.56 -21.57 -6.57
C SER A 181 14.58 -23.05 -6.95
N ASN A 182 14.57 -23.36 -8.25
CA ASN A 182 14.64 -24.73 -8.75
C ASN A 182 15.97 -25.43 -8.40
N THR A 183 17.09 -24.70 -8.41
CA THR A 183 18.41 -25.22 -7.98
C THR A 183 18.45 -25.51 -6.48
N TYR A 184 17.72 -24.75 -5.67
CA TYR A 184 17.58 -25.04 -4.24
C TYR A 184 16.68 -26.28 -4.04
N ALA A 185 15.56 -26.34 -4.75
CA ALA A 185 14.61 -27.44 -4.66
C ALA A 185 15.20 -28.78 -5.12
N SER A 186 16.04 -28.79 -6.15
CA SER A 186 16.70 -30.01 -6.64
C SER A 186 17.64 -30.67 -5.62
N LYS A 187 18.01 -29.95 -4.54
CA LYS A 187 18.82 -30.48 -3.45
C LYS A 187 17.97 -31.07 -2.31
N GLN A 188 16.64 -30.96 -2.40
CA GLN A 188 15.71 -31.49 -1.41
C GLN A 188 14.91 -32.64 -2.00
N THR A 189 14.69 -33.68 -1.20
CA THR A 189 13.87 -34.84 -1.60
C THR A 189 12.37 -34.55 -1.59
N THR A 190 11.94 -33.46 -0.96
CA THR A 190 10.53 -33.11 -0.77
C THR A 190 9.87 -32.41 -1.96
N PHE A 191 10.62 -32.02 -2.99
CA PHE A 191 10.06 -31.39 -4.19
C PHE A 191 10.13 -32.37 -5.38
N ASN A 192 9.00 -32.55 -6.05
CA ASN A 192 8.84 -33.59 -7.07
C ASN A 192 9.29 -33.14 -8.46
N ARG A 193 9.29 -31.83 -8.74
CA ARG A 193 9.64 -31.25 -10.04
C ARG A 193 10.10 -29.79 -9.92
N PRO A 194 10.86 -29.25 -10.89
CA PRO A 194 11.09 -27.81 -11.00
C PRO A 194 9.78 -27.07 -11.31
N TYR A 195 9.63 -25.87 -10.77
CA TYR A 195 8.47 -25.00 -11.04
C TYR A 195 8.73 -23.99 -12.14
N GLU A 196 7.69 -23.69 -12.91
CA GLU A 196 7.65 -22.75 -14.03
C GLU A 196 6.80 -21.51 -13.70
N TYR A 197 5.68 -21.68 -12.99
CA TYR A 197 4.69 -20.63 -12.74
C TYR A 197 4.73 -20.01 -11.34
N CYS A 198 5.41 -20.67 -10.39
CA CYS A 198 5.73 -20.19 -9.04
C CYS A 198 7.23 -20.38 -8.71
N LEU A 199 7.68 -19.77 -7.61
CA LEU A 199 8.87 -20.19 -6.89
C LEU A 199 8.51 -21.21 -5.81
N HIS A 200 9.44 -22.10 -5.46
CA HIS A 200 9.27 -22.99 -4.31
C HIS A 200 9.15 -22.18 -3.00
N PRO A 201 8.23 -22.54 -2.09
CA PRO A 201 7.96 -21.74 -0.90
C PRO A 201 9.04 -21.92 0.18
N HIS A 202 9.31 -20.86 0.91
CA HIS A 202 10.04 -20.90 2.16
C HIS A 202 9.07 -21.12 3.32
N THR A 203 9.25 -22.19 4.08
CA THR A 203 8.25 -22.65 5.06
C THR A 203 8.44 -22.07 6.47
N THR A 204 9.68 -21.78 6.88
CA THR A 204 10.03 -21.36 8.26
C THR A 204 9.16 -20.22 8.80
N GLY A 205 8.99 -19.15 8.02
CA GLY A 205 8.21 -17.98 8.45
C GLY A 205 6.72 -18.28 8.59
N PHE A 206 6.16 -19.06 7.66
CA PHE A 206 4.74 -19.46 7.72
C PHE A 206 4.48 -20.38 8.92
N THR A 207 5.30 -21.42 9.11
CA THR A 207 5.16 -22.36 10.22
C THR A 207 5.17 -21.63 11.57
N TYR A 208 6.10 -20.69 11.76
CA TYR A 208 6.18 -19.91 12.98
C TYR A 208 5.00 -18.94 13.16
N LEU A 209 4.55 -18.27 12.09
CA LEU A 209 3.38 -17.40 12.14
C LEU A 209 2.13 -18.20 12.54
N LEU A 210 1.89 -19.34 11.89
CA LEU A 210 0.74 -20.20 12.18
C LEU A 210 0.73 -20.66 13.64
N LYS A 211 1.86 -21.20 14.12
CA LYS A 211 2.05 -21.64 15.51
C LYS A 211 1.84 -20.51 16.52
N THR A 212 2.43 -19.35 16.25
CA THR A 212 2.37 -18.19 17.16
C THR A 212 0.96 -17.57 17.18
N MET A 213 0.26 -17.54 16.04
CA MET A 213 -1.13 -17.06 15.97
C MET A 213 -2.11 -18.04 16.63
N ARG A 214 -1.91 -19.36 16.46
CA ARG A 214 -2.72 -20.41 17.13
C ARG A 214 -2.60 -20.33 18.65
N SER A 215 -1.37 -20.34 19.17
CA SER A 215 -1.10 -20.23 20.61
C SER A 215 -1.63 -18.95 21.26
N ASN A 216 -1.90 -17.92 20.46
CA ASN A 216 -2.50 -16.67 20.93
C ASN A 216 -4.02 -16.60 20.74
N ASP A 217 -4.64 -17.62 20.14
CA ASP A 217 -6.03 -17.63 19.69
C ASP A 217 -6.36 -16.35 18.90
N ILE A 218 -5.62 -16.12 17.80
CA ILE A 218 -5.87 -14.99 16.89
C ILE A 218 -5.93 -15.40 15.40
N ILE A 219 -6.23 -16.67 15.11
CA ILE A 219 -6.38 -17.18 13.75
C ILE A 219 -7.53 -18.18 13.70
N ASP A 220 -8.33 -18.10 12.64
CA ASP A 220 -9.45 -18.99 12.38
C ASP A 220 -9.19 -19.84 11.12
N THR A 221 -8.53 -19.25 10.11
CA THR A 221 -8.38 -19.89 8.80
C THR A 221 -7.03 -19.59 8.13
N VAL A 222 -6.63 -20.44 7.20
CA VAL A 222 -5.59 -20.16 6.21
C VAL A 222 -6.21 -20.14 4.82
N ASP A 223 -6.05 -19.01 4.13
CA ASP A 223 -6.58 -18.77 2.79
C ASP A 223 -5.46 -18.98 1.76
N ASP A 224 -5.45 -20.11 1.08
CA ASP A 224 -4.56 -20.38 -0.05
C ASP A 224 -5.14 -19.80 -1.34
N ILE A 225 -4.57 -18.68 -1.78
CA ILE A 225 -5.05 -17.94 -2.95
C ILE A 225 -4.06 -18.10 -4.09
N THR A 226 -4.59 -18.46 -5.26
CA THR A 226 -3.86 -18.47 -6.53
C THR A 226 -4.27 -17.26 -7.35
N ILE A 227 -3.30 -16.44 -7.74
CA ILE A 227 -3.50 -15.32 -8.68
C ILE A 227 -2.95 -15.66 -10.05
N GLY A 228 -3.80 -15.50 -11.07
CA GLY A 228 -3.49 -15.70 -12.49
C GLY A 228 -3.88 -14.48 -13.33
N TYR A 229 -3.20 -14.29 -14.46
CA TYR A 229 -3.39 -13.13 -15.33
C TYR A 229 -3.76 -13.55 -16.74
N GLU A 230 -4.81 -12.96 -17.30
CA GLU A 230 -5.19 -13.15 -18.69
C GLU A 230 -4.70 -11.98 -19.55
N GLY A 231 -3.91 -12.32 -20.57
CA GLY A 231 -3.31 -11.34 -21.48
C GLY A 231 -2.01 -10.74 -20.94
N GLU A 232 -1.92 -9.41 -20.94
CA GLU A 232 -0.70 -8.69 -20.59
C GLU A 232 -0.42 -8.73 -19.07
N ILE A 233 0.81 -9.05 -18.69
CA ILE A 233 1.24 -9.14 -17.30
C ILE A 233 2.09 -7.91 -16.96
N SER A 234 1.55 -7.04 -16.11
CA SER A 234 2.28 -5.88 -15.57
C SER A 234 3.20 -6.32 -14.43
N VAL A 235 4.48 -6.51 -14.73
CA VAL A 235 5.45 -7.05 -13.77
C VAL A 235 5.88 -5.99 -12.73
N THR A 236 5.93 -4.73 -13.15
CA THR A 236 6.45 -3.61 -12.38
C THR A 236 5.55 -2.39 -12.40
N GLU A 237 5.79 -1.47 -11.47
CA GLU A 237 5.14 -0.16 -11.36
C GLU A 237 5.31 0.67 -12.66
N LEU A 238 6.48 0.55 -13.32
CA LEU A 238 6.76 1.24 -14.57
C LEU A 238 5.87 0.76 -15.73
N ASP A 239 5.40 -0.48 -15.69
CA ASP A 239 4.51 -1.01 -16.71
C ASP A 239 3.16 -0.30 -16.66
N LEU A 240 2.63 -0.08 -15.45
CA LEU A 240 1.42 0.73 -15.25
C LEU A 240 1.62 2.17 -15.78
N LEU A 241 2.78 2.79 -15.51
CA LEU A 241 3.07 4.16 -15.96
C LEU A 241 3.10 4.25 -17.49
N LYS A 242 3.65 3.22 -18.14
CA LYS A 242 3.69 3.10 -19.61
C LYS A 242 2.34 2.74 -20.22
N GLY A 243 1.33 2.41 -19.41
CA GLY A 243 -0.02 2.08 -19.88
C GLY A 243 -0.25 0.59 -20.15
N HIS A 244 0.62 -0.28 -19.60
CA HIS A 244 0.47 -1.73 -19.64
C HIS A 244 -0.27 -2.16 -18.38
N PHE A 245 -1.50 -2.63 -18.54
CA PHE A 245 -2.39 -3.04 -17.45
C PHE A 245 -2.88 -4.46 -17.72
N PRO A 246 -3.03 -5.31 -16.69
CA PRO A 246 -3.69 -6.59 -16.88
C PRO A 246 -5.16 -6.36 -17.23
N LYS A 247 -5.69 -7.11 -18.20
CA LYS A 247 -7.10 -6.98 -18.62
C LYS A 247 -8.03 -7.70 -17.66
N ILE A 248 -7.65 -8.93 -17.27
CA ILE A 248 -8.40 -9.75 -16.34
C ILE A 248 -7.43 -10.40 -15.36
N ILE A 249 -7.75 -10.27 -14.07
CA ILE A 249 -7.06 -10.94 -12.99
C ILE A 249 -8.00 -12.01 -12.43
N HIS A 250 -7.52 -13.23 -12.37
CA HIS A 250 -8.24 -14.36 -11.85
C HIS A 250 -7.71 -14.70 -10.46
N PHE A 251 -8.61 -14.92 -9.50
CA PHE A 251 -8.32 -15.44 -8.18
C PHE A 251 -9.02 -16.79 -8.00
N HIS A 252 -8.27 -17.78 -7.53
CA HIS A 252 -8.83 -19.04 -7.05
C HIS A 252 -8.51 -19.20 -5.57
N ILE A 253 -9.52 -19.52 -4.78
CA ILE A 253 -9.43 -19.55 -3.31
C ILE A 253 -9.63 -20.98 -2.83
N LYS A 254 -8.70 -21.49 -2.03
CA LYS A 254 -8.89 -22.67 -1.18
C LYS A 254 -8.77 -22.25 0.28
N ARG A 255 -9.80 -22.50 1.07
CA ARG A 255 -9.85 -22.11 2.48
C ARG A 255 -9.72 -23.33 3.38
N TYR A 256 -8.85 -23.24 4.37
CA TYR A 256 -8.62 -24.28 5.37
C TYR A 256 -8.98 -23.75 6.76
N ASP A 257 -9.80 -24.48 7.50
CA ASP A 257 -10.00 -24.21 8.92
C ASP A 257 -8.70 -24.52 9.67
N VAL A 258 -8.31 -23.66 10.61
CA VAL A 258 -7.05 -23.82 11.32
C VAL A 258 -6.97 -25.13 12.11
N ASN A 259 -8.12 -25.68 12.52
CA ASN A 259 -8.22 -26.95 13.26
C ASN A 259 -8.04 -28.18 12.36
N GLU A 260 -8.13 -28.02 11.04
CA GLU A 260 -7.91 -29.11 10.07
C GLU A 260 -6.43 -29.21 9.63
N LEU A 261 -5.62 -28.20 9.97
CA LEU A 261 -4.22 -28.12 9.58
C LEU A 261 -3.32 -28.85 10.60
N PRO A 262 -2.19 -29.46 10.18
CA PRO A 262 -1.27 -30.15 11.09
C PRO A 262 -0.77 -29.27 12.24
N GLU A 263 -0.42 -29.87 13.38
CA GLU A 263 0.12 -29.15 14.55
C GLU A 263 1.65 -29.09 14.58
N GLU A 264 2.32 -30.16 14.13
CA GLU A 264 3.77 -30.25 14.16
C GLU A 264 4.43 -29.43 13.04
N ASP A 265 5.53 -28.74 13.39
CA ASP A 265 6.20 -27.76 12.52
C ASP A 265 6.66 -28.40 11.18
N GLU A 266 7.17 -29.63 11.22
CA GLU A 266 7.56 -30.41 10.03
C GLU A 266 6.36 -30.72 9.12
N GLN A 267 5.23 -31.13 9.69
CA GLN A 267 4.03 -31.46 8.92
C GLN A 267 3.37 -30.23 8.30
N VAL A 268 3.40 -29.09 9.00
CA VAL A 268 2.96 -27.79 8.45
C VAL A 268 3.85 -27.37 7.27
N SER A 269 5.16 -27.59 7.39
CA SER A 269 6.12 -27.33 6.31
C SER A 269 5.85 -28.20 5.07
N GLU A 270 5.55 -29.49 5.26
CA GLU A 270 5.16 -30.40 4.18
C GLU A 270 3.82 -30.02 3.56
N TRP A 271 2.83 -29.65 4.38
CA TRP A 271 1.53 -29.16 3.93
C TRP A 271 1.68 -27.94 3.02
N LEU A 272 2.50 -26.95 3.42
CA LEU A 272 2.72 -25.74 2.62
C LEU A 272 3.38 -26.06 1.27
N LYS A 273 4.34 -26.99 1.26
CA LYS A 273 4.98 -27.46 0.01
C LYS A 273 3.96 -28.14 -0.91
N LYS A 274 3.07 -28.96 -0.36
CA LYS A 274 1.96 -29.57 -1.12
C LYS A 274 1.01 -28.53 -1.70
N CYS A 275 0.62 -27.50 -0.94
CA CYS A 275 -0.20 -26.39 -1.46
C CYS A 275 0.47 -25.71 -2.66
N TRP A 276 1.79 -25.51 -2.62
CA TRP A 276 2.54 -24.93 -3.74
C TRP A 276 2.62 -25.86 -4.96
N ASP A 277 2.74 -27.17 -4.76
CA ASP A 277 2.71 -28.14 -5.85
C ASP A 277 1.34 -28.14 -6.56
N GLU A 278 0.25 -28.12 -5.79
CA GLU A 278 -1.10 -27.97 -6.33
C GLU A 278 -1.30 -26.62 -7.03
N LYS A 279 -0.69 -25.55 -6.52
CA LYS A 279 -0.76 -24.21 -7.10
C LYS A 279 0.00 -24.13 -8.43
N GLU A 280 1.15 -24.78 -8.51
CA GLU A 280 1.92 -24.90 -9.75
C GLU A 280 1.11 -25.63 -10.83
N ASN A 281 0.52 -26.79 -10.49
CA ASN A 281 -0.35 -27.55 -11.40
C ASN A 281 -1.55 -26.71 -11.87
N ARG A 282 -2.19 -25.98 -10.94
CA ARG A 282 -3.34 -25.11 -11.25
C ARG A 282 -2.96 -23.97 -12.19
N LEU A 283 -1.80 -23.35 -11.98
CA LEU A 283 -1.34 -22.28 -12.87
C LEU A 283 -0.93 -22.81 -14.23
N GLU A 284 -0.33 -23.99 -14.30
CA GLU A 284 -0.02 -24.68 -15.56
C GLU A 284 -1.28 -24.89 -16.40
N GLU A 285 -2.34 -25.43 -15.82
CA GLU A 285 -3.63 -25.57 -16.49
C GLU A 285 -4.25 -24.21 -16.83
N PHE A 286 -4.25 -23.26 -15.88
CA PHE A 286 -4.80 -21.93 -16.10
C PHE A 286 -4.16 -21.21 -17.28
N TYR A 287 -2.85 -21.29 -17.49
CA TYR A 287 -2.22 -20.62 -18.64
C TYR A 287 -2.47 -21.33 -19.97
N THR A 288 -3.09 -22.52 -19.97
CA THR A 288 -3.60 -23.18 -21.18
C THR A 288 -5.07 -22.83 -21.46
N THR A 289 -5.88 -22.62 -20.43
CA THR A 289 -7.35 -22.45 -20.56
C THR A 289 -7.87 -21.04 -20.24
N TYR A 290 -7.09 -20.23 -19.53
CA TYR A 290 -7.48 -19.00 -18.84
C TYR A 290 -8.69 -19.15 -17.91
N GLN A 291 -8.87 -20.35 -17.35
CA GLN A 291 -9.93 -20.65 -16.41
C GLN A 291 -9.38 -21.45 -15.24
N PHE A 292 -9.73 -21.05 -14.03
CA PHE A 292 -9.59 -21.91 -12.86
C PHE A 292 -10.84 -22.78 -12.70
N ASP A 293 -10.72 -23.88 -11.96
CA ASP A 293 -11.82 -24.80 -11.68
C ASP A 293 -13.11 -24.08 -11.27
N LEU A 294 -14.24 -24.57 -11.80
CA LEU A 294 -15.56 -24.12 -11.39
C LEU A 294 -15.77 -24.45 -9.90
N PRO A 295 -16.38 -23.54 -9.11
CA PRO A 295 -16.49 -23.70 -7.67
C PRO A 295 -17.30 -24.96 -7.28
N SER A 296 -16.83 -25.68 -6.27
CA SER A 296 -17.56 -26.83 -5.68
C SER A 296 -18.84 -26.40 -4.95
N LYS A 297 -18.93 -25.14 -4.56
CA LYS A 297 -20.09 -24.52 -3.88
C LYS A 297 -20.38 -23.17 -4.53
N ARG A 298 -21.63 -22.96 -5.02
CA ARG A 298 -22.08 -21.62 -5.44
C ARG A 298 -21.93 -20.65 -4.26
N PHE A 299 -21.25 -19.51 -4.46
CA PHE A 299 -21.19 -18.40 -3.50
C PHE A 299 -22.61 -18.05 -3.02
N ARG A 300 -22.93 -18.26 -1.74
CA ARG A 300 -24.31 -18.15 -1.24
C ARG A 300 -24.65 -16.75 -0.74
N ASN A 301 -23.66 -16.00 -0.25
CA ASN A 301 -23.85 -14.68 0.36
C ASN A 301 -23.09 -13.59 -0.39
N HIS A 302 -23.21 -13.60 -1.72
CA HIS A 302 -22.49 -12.69 -2.60
C HIS A 302 -22.99 -11.23 -2.42
N ARG A 303 -22.05 -10.32 -2.13
CA ARG A 303 -22.26 -8.89 -2.41
C ARG A 303 -22.29 -8.72 -3.91
N THR A 304 -23.39 -8.18 -4.45
CA THR A 304 -23.48 -7.92 -5.88
C THR A 304 -22.30 -7.08 -6.35
N GLU A 305 -21.77 -7.36 -7.54
CA GLU A 305 -20.70 -6.53 -8.12
C GLU A 305 -21.15 -5.06 -8.20
N ALA A 306 -22.44 -4.82 -8.40
CA ALA A 306 -23.06 -3.50 -8.30
C ALA A 306 -22.89 -2.86 -6.91
N ASN A 307 -23.13 -3.59 -5.81
CA ASN A 307 -22.95 -3.08 -4.45
C ASN A 307 -21.48 -2.69 -4.19
N VAL A 308 -20.54 -3.52 -4.62
CA VAL A 308 -19.11 -3.25 -4.46
C VAL A 308 -18.71 -2.02 -5.29
N GLN A 309 -19.20 -1.92 -6.52
CA GLN A 309 -18.96 -0.76 -7.38
C GLN A 309 -19.51 0.54 -6.79
N VAL A 310 -20.72 0.53 -6.22
CA VAL A 310 -21.31 1.69 -5.55
C VAL A 310 -20.45 2.15 -4.37
N GLU A 311 -19.99 1.22 -3.53
CA GLU A 311 -19.13 1.56 -2.39
C GLU A 311 -17.78 2.13 -2.82
N ARG A 312 -17.13 1.53 -3.84
CA ARG A 312 -15.88 2.04 -4.41
C ARG A 312 -16.02 3.47 -4.92
N ARG A 313 -17.08 3.75 -5.68
CA ARG A 313 -17.36 5.08 -6.23
C ARG A 313 -17.71 6.10 -5.15
N LEU A 314 -18.48 5.70 -4.14
CA LEU A 314 -18.76 6.54 -2.99
C LEU A 314 -17.48 6.86 -2.21
N ALA A 315 -16.60 5.87 -2.00
CA ALA A 315 -15.32 6.09 -1.35
C ALA A 315 -14.43 7.07 -2.12
N LEU A 316 -14.38 6.95 -3.45
CA LEU A 316 -13.68 7.89 -4.33
C LEU A 316 -14.28 9.30 -4.24
N LEU A 317 -15.61 9.43 -4.29
CA LEU A 317 -16.30 10.73 -4.15
C LEU A 317 -15.98 11.39 -2.80
N LEU A 318 -16.06 10.63 -1.70
CA LEU A 318 -15.72 11.12 -0.37
C LEU A 318 -14.26 11.59 -0.29
N LEU A 319 -13.33 10.86 -0.91
CA LEU A 319 -11.93 11.29 -0.96
C LEU A 319 -11.74 12.56 -1.78
N ILE A 320 -12.41 12.71 -2.91
CA ILE A 320 -12.34 13.92 -3.73
C ILE A 320 -12.90 15.12 -2.95
N ILE A 321 -14.04 14.98 -2.28
CA ILE A 321 -14.62 16.01 -1.41
C ILE A 321 -13.64 16.36 -0.29
N PHE A 322 -13.02 15.35 0.34
CA PHE A 322 -12.01 15.56 1.38
C PHE A 322 -10.80 16.35 0.88
N ILE A 323 -10.27 16.02 -0.29
CA ILE A 323 -9.14 16.74 -0.91
C ILE A 323 -9.53 18.19 -1.23
N ILE A 324 -10.72 18.41 -1.84
CA ILE A 324 -11.21 19.75 -2.17
C ILE A 324 -11.40 20.57 -0.90
N PHE A 325 -12.04 20.01 0.13
CA PHE A 325 -12.27 20.67 1.40
C PHE A 325 -10.95 21.12 2.04
N TRP A 326 -9.97 20.21 2.18
CA TRP A 326 -8.70 20.55 2.80
C TRP A 326 -7.84 21.48 1.94
N SER A 327 -7.94 21.37 0.61
CA SER A 327 -7.30 22.34 -0.31
C SER A 327 -7.89 23.74 -0.11
N TYR A 328 -9.22 23.84 0.01
CA TYR A 328 -9.89 25.10 0.32
C TYR A 328 -9.48 25.64 1.69
N CYS A 329 -9.46 24.82 2.74
CA CYS A 329 -9.00 25.23 4.06
C CYS A 329 -7.55 25.73 4.04
N PHE A 330 -6.67 25.07 3.29
CA PHE A 330 -5.28 25.48 3.13
C PHE A 330 -5.16 26.83 2.41
N VAL A 331 -5.90 27.03 1.31
CA VAL A 331 -5.95 28.32 0.59
C VAL A 331 -6.55 29.41 1.48
N ALA A 332 -7.65 29.14 2.18
CA ALA A 332 -8.27 30.10 3.10
C ALA A 332 -7.28 30.51 4.21
N TYR A 333 -6.62 29.55 4.85
CA TYR A 333 -5.60 29.82 5.87
C TYR A 333 -4.46 30.69 5.33
N THR A 334 -3.84 30.29 4.22
CA THR A 334 -2.73 31.03 3.60
C THR A 334 -3.15 32.43 3.09
N SER A 335 -4.41 32.59 2.69
CA SER A 335 -4.99 33.88 2.29
C SER A 335 -5.30 34.81 3.47
N THR A 336 -5.25 34.32 4.70
CA THR A 336 -5.39 35.12 5.93
C THR A 336 -4.06 35.32 6.67
N LEU A 337 -2.98 34.71 6.16
CA LEU A 337 -1.68 34.75 6.80
C LEU A 337 -1.16 36.20 6.80
N THR A 338 -0.99 36.77 7.99
CA THR A 338 -0.41 38.11 8.21
C THR A 338 1.09 38.03 8.50
N THR A 339 1.55 36.94 9.09
CA THR A 339 2.95 36.77 9.49
C THR A 339 3.53 35.47 8.94
N PHE A 340 4.69 35.55 8.28
CA PHE A 340 5.39 34.39 7.74
C PHE A 340 6.89 34.46 8.04
N TRP A 341 7.39 33.47 8.78
CA TRP A 341 8.80 33.38 9.17
C TRP A 341 9.43 32.10 8.63
N ILE A 342 10.48 32.25 7.82
CA ILE A 342 11.22 31.14 7.20
C ILE A 342 12.73 31.29 7.47
N ASN A 343 13.06 31.45 8.74
CA ASN A 343 14.42 31.73 9.18
C ASN A 343 15.29 30.45 9.19
N HIS A 344 16.56 30.56 8.81
CA HIS A 344 17.54 29.45 8.82
C HIS A 344 17.15 28.22 7.98
N LYS A 345 16.43 28.40 6.87
CA LYS A 345 15.94 27.28 6.02
C LYS A 345 16.75 27.05 4.75
N GLN A 346 17.89 27.73 4.60
CA GLN A 346 18.73 27.66 3.41
C GLN A 346 17.99 28.03 2.12
N VAL A 347 17.04 28.96 2.19
CA VAL A 347 16.36 29.51 1.01
C VAL A 347 17.42 30.12 0.08
N ASP A 348 17.54 29.59 -1.13
CA ASP A 348 18.46 30.03 -2.17
C ASP A 348 17.77 30.97 -3.16
N ALA A 349 18.42 31.27 -4.30
CA ALA A 349 17.85 32.14 -5.33
C ALA A 349 16.53 31.60 -5.92
N GLU A 350 16.39 30.28 -6.07
CA GLU A 350 15.16 29.66 -6.57
C GLU A 350 14.02 29.78 -5.55
N GLY A 351 14.31 29.51 -4.28
CA GLY A 351 13.37 29.73 -3.18
C GLY A 351 12.90 31.18 -3.08
N ALA A 352 13.81 32.15 -3.28
CA ALA A 352 13.48 33.58 -3.33
C ALA A 352 12.56 33.94 -4.52
N HIS A 353 12.70 33.25 -5.66
CA HIS A 353 11.83 33.44 -6.82
C HIS A 353 10.38 33.00 -6.53
N TYR A 354 10.19 31.85 -5.88
CA TYR A 354 8.85 31.42 -5.45
C TYR A 354 8.24 32.40 -4.45
N LEU A 355 9.03 32.91 -3.49
CA LEU A 355 8.59 33.92 -2.53
C LEU A 355 8.18 35.23 -3.20
N CYS A 356 8.91 35.68 -4.23
CA CYS A 356 8.51 36.84 -5.03
C CYS A 356 7.13 36.65 -5.66
N ASN A 357 6.92 35.51 -6.34
CA ASN A 357 5.63 35.22 -6.98
C ASN A 357 4.50 35.13 -5.95
N ALA A 358 4.77 34.55 -4.77
CA ALA A 358 3.82 34.52 -3.67
C ALA A 358 3.50 35.93 -3.14
N LEU A 359 4.50 36.81 -2.98
CA LEU A 359 4.33 38.19 -2.54
C LEU A 359 3.48 39.03 -3.51
N LYS A 360 3.63 38.83 -4.82
CA LYS A 360 2.80 39.51 -5.84
C LYS A 360 1.31 39.17 -5.73
N LEU A 361 0.99 37.96 -5.26
CA LEU A 361 -0.38 37.45 -5.17
C LEU A 361 -1.00 37.66 -3.78
N ASN A 362 -0.19 37.62 -2.73
CA ASN A 362 -0.66 37.72 -1.36
C ASN A 362 -1.05 39.17 -1.02
N LYS A 363 -2.24 39.35 -0.42
CA LYS A 363 -2.81 40.66 -0.05
C LYS A 363 -3.05 40.82 1.45
N THR A 364 -2.47 39.96 2.28
CA THR A 364 -2.73 39.92 3.72
C THR A 364 -1.47 39.89 4.56
N LEU A 365 -0.35 39.45 3.99
CA LEU A 365 0.92 39.35 4.69
C LEU A 365 1.41 40.76 5.05
N THR A 366 1.59 41.01 6.34
CA THR A 366 2.09 42.24 6.95
C THR A 366 3.53 42.08 7.43
N ASP A 367 3.95 40.87 7.81
CA ASP A 367 5.26 40.62 8.43
C ASP A 367 5.95 39.41 7.80
N LEU A 368 7.10 39.64 7.17
CA LEU A 368 7.91 38.60 6.53
C LEU A 368 9.32 38.60 7.13
N SER A 369 9.73 37.45 7.69
CA SER A 369 11.10 37.23 8.14
C SER A 369 11.73 36.09 7.36
N ILE A 370 12.84 36.37 6.68
CA ILE A 370 13.65 35.39 5.94
C ILE A 370 15.10 35.48 6.44
N TYR A 371 15.25 35.72 7.74
CA TYR A 371 16.53 35.89 8.42
C TYR A 371 17.45 34.66 8.22
N HIS A 372 18.73 34.93 7.97
CA HIS A 372 19.79 33.92 7.91
C HIS A 372 19.51 32.80 6.90
N ASN A 373 19.29 33.17 5.64
CA ASN A 373 19.17 32.25 4.51
C ASN A 373 20.32 32.45 3.50
N ARG A 374 20.23 31.81 2.32
CA ARG A 374 21.23 31.88 1.25
C ARG A 374 20.69 32.69 0.06
N ILE A 375 19.95 33.76 0.34
CA ILE A 375 19.42 34.62 -0.71
C ILE A 375 20.59 35.38 -1.33
N GLU A 376 20.94 35.00 -2.55
CA GLU A 376 21.90 35.69 -3.40
C GLU A 376 21.30 36.95 -4.02
N VAL A 377 22.13 37.77 -4.67
CA VAL A 377 21.73 39.06 -5.27
C VAL A 377 20.54 38.92 -6.23
N GLN A 378 20.51 37.87 -7.05
CA GLN A 378 19.39 37.60 -7.96
C GLN A 378 18.07 37.34 -7.22
N GLY A 379 18.13 36.59 -6.11
CA GLY A 379 16.97 36.36 -5.25
C GLY A 379 16.48 37.64 -4.58
N ALA A 380 17.40 38.51 -4.14
CA ALA A 380 17.06 39.81 -3.56
C ALA A 380 16.41 40.77 -4.58
N GLN A 381 16.90 40.79 -5.83
CA GLN A 381 16.28 41.54 -6.92
C GLN A 381 14.85 41.05 -7.19
N CYS A 382 14.67 39.74 -7.25
CA CYS A 382 13.35 39.15 -7.43
C CYS A 382 12.38 39.54 -6.30
N LEU A 383 12.83 39.45 -5.04
CA LEU A 383 12.02 39.89 -3.90
C LEU A 383 11.66 41.38 -3.98
N SER A 384 12.59 42.25 -4.38
CA SER A 384 12.31 43.67 -4.63
C SER A 384 11.18 43.87 -5.64
N ASP A 385 11.17 43.14 -6.75
CA ASP A 385 10.08 43.20 -7.73
C ASP A 385 8.73 42.72 -7.15
N GLY A 386 8.75 41.71 -6.30
CA GLY A 386 7.56 41.22 -5.60
C GLY A 386 6.98 42.26 -4.64
N LEU A 387 7.86 42.94 -3.89
CA LEU A 387 7.49 43.99 -2.94
C LEU A 387 6.87 45.22 -3.62
N GLN A 388 7.28 45.56 -4.84
CA GLN A 388 6.65 46.66 -5.59
C GLN A 388 5.15 46.42 -5.85
N HIS A 389 4.71 45.16 -5.90
CA HIS A 389 3.33 44.78 -6.15
C HIS A 389 2.56 44.50 -4.85
N ASN A 390 3.26 44.17 -3.76
CA ASN A 390 2.65 43.88 -2.47
C ASN A 390 2.43 45.18 -1.68
N LYS A 391 1.16 45.49 -1.36
CA LYS A 391 0.79 46.72 -0.65
C LYS A 391 0.51 46.53 0.84
N THR A 392 0.60 45.30 1.33
CA THR A 392 0.21 44.96 2.71
C THR A 392 1.38 44.68 3.61
N LEU A 393 2.54 44.30 3.05
CA LEU A 393 3.74 44.01 3.82
C LEU A 393 4.29 45.30 4.47
N ALA A 394 4.28 45.32 5.80
CA ALA A 394 4.78 46.42 6.62
C ALA A 394 6.19 46.16 7.14
N THR A 395 6.50 44.89 7.47
CA THR A 395 7.77 44.49 8.08
C THR A 395 8.46 43.44 7.22
N LEU A 396 9.73 43.69 6.86
CA LEU A 396 10.59 42.75 6.14
C LEU A 396 11.95 42.61 6.84
N CYS A 397 12.31 41.39 7.24
CA CYS A 397 13.62 41.07 7.80
C CYS A 397 14.40 40.17 6.82
N LEU A 398 15.52 40.69 6.29
CA LEU A 398 16.42 40.01 5.36
C LEU A 398 17.85 39.85 5.91
N GLU A 399 18.06 40.11 7.21
CA GLU A 399 19.40 40.09 7.79
C GLU A 399 20.09 38.72 7.63
N HIS A 400 21.42 38.74 7.62
CA HIS A 400 22.26 37.55 7.46
C HIS A 400 22.01 36.74 6.17
N ASN A 401 21.63 37.41 5.07
CA ASN A 401 21.61 36.84 3.72
C ASN A 401 22.81 37.29 2.87
N GLN A 402 23.08 36.58 1.76
CA GLN A 402 24.21 36.86 0.86
C GLN A 402 23.84 37.89 -0.22
N THR A 403 23.31 39.05 0.20
CA THR A 403 22.74 40.06 -0.71
C THR A 403 23.77 41.05 -1.25
N ARG A 404 25.07 40.88 -0.94
CA ARG A 404 26.15 41.78 -1.37
C ARG A 404 26.94 41.14 -2.53
N ASN A 405 27.06 41.88 -3.64
CA ASN A 405 28.07 41.56 -4.66
C ASN A 405 29.47 41.63 -4.01
N ARG A 406 30.29 40.62 -4.24
CA ARG A 406 31.72 40.68 -3.92
C ARG A 406 32.44 41.60 -4.90
#